data_AF-A0A317HZI0-F1
#
_entry.id   AF-A0A317HZI0-F1
#
_cell.length_a   1.000
_cell.length_b   1.000
_cell.length_c   1.000
_cell.angle_alpha   90.00
_cell.angle_beta   90.00
_cell.angle_gamma   90.00
#
_symmetry.space_group_name_H-M   'P 1'
#
loop_
_entity.id
_entity.type
_entity.pdbx_description
1 polymer ?
#
loop_
_entity_poly.entity_id
_entity_poly.type
_entity_poly.pdbx_seq_one_letter_code
_entity_poly.pdbx_strand_id
1 'polypeptide(L)'
;MKAIKLVKQVLPAALVILSAAVFALAQNATKHNSRPAAVQPSEESSKQPSSDASKVEQIKYSYEFSQPKFYVKHIVIEHDQTGRGTITFERLNEDTPVVEPLEISQTAMSRILPLWTALKFLDSDTNYQSSQSFAHLGTMKIGMEEGTRKRVAEFNWTHDQSAAALVGEYRKAADQAIFVFDISIARENQPLNAPKLMEGFESMLNRNMLSDPQQVLPLLKELTTDEHIPLIARNQALRLIKRIEKK
;
A
#
# COMPACT_ATOMS: atom_id res chain seq x y z
N MET A 1 44.08 10.86 -25.78
CA MET A 1 44.86 9.79 -26.45
C MET A 1 46.06 9.39 -25.60
N LYS A 2 46.05 8.17 -25.04
CA LYS A 2 47.18 7.21 -25.02
C LYS A 2 46.70 5.94 -24.33
N ALA A 3 46.83 4.80 -25.00
CA ALA A 3 46.33 3.51 -24.55
C ALA A 3 47.45 2.69 -23.90
N ILE A 4 47.10 1.84 -22.94
CA ILE A 4 47.98 0.82 -22.38
C ILE A 4 47.33 -0.55 -22.62
N LYS A 5 48.07 -1.45 -23.26
CA LYS A 5 47.68 -2.84 -23.56
C LYS A 5 47.92 -3.70 -22.31
N LEU A 6 46.92 -4.47 -21.85
CA LEU A 6 46.68 -5.87 -22.22
C LEU A 6 47.87 -6.81 -21.97
N VAL A 7 47.77 -7.62 -20.91
CA VAL A 7 48.50 -8.90 -20.77
C VAL A 7 47.47 -9.99 -20.50
N LYS A 8 47.52 -11.07 -21.28
CA LYS A 8 46.71 -12.29 -21.08
C LYS A 8 47.55 -13.32 -20.32
N GLN A 9 46.95 -14.06 -19.40
CA GLN A 9 47.47 -15.36 -18.94
C GLN A 9 46.35 -16.41 -18.97
N VAL A 10 46.75 -17.69 -19.04
CA VAL A 10 45.98 -18.80 -19.61
C VAL A 10 45.81 -19.93 -18.58
N LEU A 11 44.69 -20.68 -18.66
CA LEU A 11 44.41 -21.87 -17.84
C LEU A 11 45.44 -23.00 -18.04
N PRO A 12 45.58 -23.87 -17.02
CA PRO A 12 45.12 -25.26 -17.15
C PRO A 12 44.23 -25.68 -15.95
N ALA A 13 43.07 -26.30 -16.13
CA ALA A 13 42.78 -27.69 -16.54
C ALA A 13 42.81 -28.74 -15.39
N ALA A 14 41.59 -29.17 -15.01
CA ALA A 14 41.16 -30.48 -14.49
C ALA A 14 41.93 -31.24 -13.38
N LEU A 15 41.18 -31.62 -12.32
CA LEU A 15 41.29 -32.95 -11.69
C LEU A 15 39.88 -33.48 -11.34
N VAL A 16 39.72 -34.80 -11.27
CA VAL A 16 38.44 -35.51 -11.45
C VAL A 16 38.35 -36.75 -10.53
N ILE A 17 37.20 -36.91 -9.85
CA ILE A 17 36.58 -38.14 -9.27
C ILE A 17 37.28 -38.91 -8.11
N LEU A 18 36.52 -39.11 -7.03
CA LEU A 18 36.07 -40.40 -6.43
C LEU A 18 34.99 -40.04 -5.39
N SER A 19 33.69 -40.34 -5.45
CA SER A 19 32.89 -41.54 -5.78
C SER A 19 32.92 -42.66 -4.73
N ALA A 20 31.85 -42.76 -3.94
CA ALA A 20 31.41 -43.99 -3.27
C ALA A 20 29.87 -44.03 -3.32
N ALA A 21 29.31 -45.20 -3.65
CA ALA A 21 27.87 -45.41 -3.87
C ALA A 21 27.37 -46.60 -3.06
N VAL A 22 26.06 -46.62 -2.76
CA VAL A 22 25.33 -47.85 -2.41
C VAL A 22 24.06 -47.90 -3.26
N PHE A 23 23.84 -49.06 -3.89
CA PHE A 23 22.74 -49.34 -4.81
C PHE A 23 21.51 -49.93 -4.10
N ALA A 24 20.34 -49.73 -4.70
CA ALA A 24 19.32 -50.77 -4.80
C ALA A 24 18.66 -50.72 -6.19
N LEU A 25 18.55 -51.89 -6.84
CA LEU A 25 17.89 -52.14 -8.13
C LEU A 25 16.37 -52.36 -7.90
N ALA A 26 15.45 -52.39 -8.88
CA ALA A 26 15.53 -52.91 -10.25
C ALA A 26 14.49 -52.21 -11.19
N GLN A 27 14.75 -52.03 -12.50
CA GLN A 27 14.30 -52.88 -13.65
C GLN A 27 12.76 -53.11 -13.74
N ASN A 28 12.06 -53.13 -14.89
CA ASN A 28 12.35 -53.10 -16.34
C ASN A 28 11.01 -52.86 -17.12
N ALA A 29 10.86 -52.64 -18.45
CA ALA A 29 11.76 -52.49 -19.60
C ALA A 29 11.04 -51.90 -20.86
N THR A 30 11.80 -51.23 -21.74
CA THR A 30 11.69 -51.18 -23.23
C THR A 30 10.52 -50.55 -24.03
N LYS A 31 10.96 -49.86 -25.12
CA LYS A 31 10.45 -49.81 -26.53
C LYS A 31 9.67 -48.57 -27.03
N HIS A 32 9.78 -48.38 -28.36
CA HIS A 32 9.68 -47.11 -29.09
C HIS A 32 8.34 -46.94 -29.85
N ASN A 33 7.80 -45.72 -29.79
CA ASN A 33 7.09 -44.93 -30.82
C ASN A 33 6.32 -45.60 -31.98
N SER A 34 5.00 -45.32 -32.11
CA SER A 34 4.25 -45.11 -33.38
C SER A 34 2.82 -44.58 -33.16
N ARG A 35 2.25 -43.87 -34.16
CA ARG A 35 0.94 -43.18 -34.22
C ARG A 35 0.24 -43.64 -35.52
N PRO A 36 -1.10 -43.95 -35.60
CA PRO A 36 -2.13 -42.89 -35.78
C PRO A 36 -3.62 -43.20 -35.44
N ALA A 37 -4.43 -42.14 -35.64
CA ALA A 37 -5.86 -42.11 -35.99
C ALA A 37 -6.95 -42.26 -34.91
N ALA A 38 -7.86 -41.27 -34.95
CA ALA A 38 -8.95 -40.95 -34.03
C ALA A 38 -10.20 -41.85 -34.09
N VAL A 39 -10.91 -41.94 -32.94
CA VAL A 39 -12.39 -42.01 -32.85
C VAL A 39 -12.85 -41.24 -31.60
N GLN A 40 -13.83 -40.35 -31.75
CA GLN A 40 -14.80 -39.86 -30.72
C GLN A 40 -16.19 -40.41 -31.12
N PRO A 41 -17.25 -40.41 -30.28
CA PRO A 41 -17.43 -39.77 -28.96
C PRO A 41 -17.50 -40.83 -27.82
N SER A 42 -18.18 -40.74 -26.67
CA SER A 42 -19.14 -39.75 -26.09
C SER A 42 -19.20 -39.80 -24.55
N GLU A 43 -19.62 -38.67 -23.97
CA GLU A 43 -20.47 -38.50 -22.78
C GLU A 43 -20.36 -39.48 -21.58
N GLU A 44 -19.79 -38.98 -20.46
CA GLU A 44 -20.58 -38.94 -19.22
C GLU A 44 -20.28 -37.66 -18.41
N SER A 45 -21.30 -37.16 -17.70
CA SER A 45 -21.35 -35.77 -17.25
C SER A 45 -20.96 -35.60 -15.78
N SER A 46 -19.80 -34.99 -15.51
CA SER A 46 -19.47 -34.46 -14.17
C SER A 46 -19.85 -32.98 -14.08
N LYS A 47 -21.10 -32.72 -13.67
CA LYS A 47 -21.55 -31.38 -13.25
C LYS A 47 -20.74 -30.94 -12.03
N GLN A 48 -19.71 -30.13 -12.25
CA GLN A 48 -19.05 -29.41 -11.17
C GLN A 48 -20.01 -28.32 -10.67
N PRO A 49 -20.34 -28.25 -9.37
CA PRO A 49 -21.34 -27.31 -8.88
C PRO A 49 -20.83 -25.88 -9.07
N SER A 50 -21.61 -25.09 -9.81
CA SER A 50 -21.46 -23.64 -9.83
C SER A 50 -21.64 -23.11 -8.42
N SER A 51 -20.54 -22.70 -7.79
CA SER A 51 -20.57 -21.92 -6.56
C SER A 51 -21.02 -20.50 -6.89
N ASP A 52 -22.29 -20.37 -7.29
CA ASP A 52 -23.03 -19.12 -7.33
C ASP A 52 -23.41 -18.74 -5.88
N ALA A 53 -22.40 -18.73 -5.02
CA ALA A 53 -22.44 -18.08 -3.73
C ALA A 53 -22.40 -16.59 -4.03
N SER A 54 -23.59 -15.98 -3.98
CA SER A 54 -23.86 -14.58 -4.30
C SER A 54 -22.64 -13.69 -4.12
N LYS A 55 -22.05 -13.24 -5.23
CA LYS A 55 -21.12 -12.11 -5.21
C LYS A 55 -21.91 -10.90 -4.69
N VAL A 56 -21.87 -10.70 -3.37
CA VAL A 56 -22.10 -9.39 -2.79
C VAL A 56 -21.07 -8.50 -3.45
N GLU A 57 -21.53 -7.55 -4.26
CA GLU A 57 -20.65 -6.70 -5.05
C GLU A 57 -19.83 -5.84 -4.09
N GLN A 58 -18.62 -6.32 -3.76
CA GLN A 58 -17.79 -5.72 -2.73
C GLN A 58 -17.31 -4.35 -3.21
N ILE A 59 -17.88 -3.29 -2.65
CA ILE A 59 -17.50 -1.93 -3.02
C ILE A 59 -16.04 -1.70 -2.62
N LYS A 60 -15.25 -1.28 -3.59
CA LYS A 60 -13.90 -0.75 -3.40
C LYS A 60 -13.93 0.76 -3.58
N TYR A 61 -13.21 1.44 -2.72
CA TYR A 61 -12.97 2.87 -2.80
C TYR A 61 -11.49 3.12 -3.08
N SER A 62 -11.19 4.11 -3.91
CA SER A 62 -9.82 4.55 -4.15
C SER A 62 -9.65 6.05 -4.02
N TYR A 63 -8.47 6.44 -3.59
CA TYR A 63 -7.99 7.82 -3.55
C TYR A 63 -6.59 7.87 -4.13
N GLU A 64 -6.33 8.84 -4.99
CA GLU A 64 -5.01 9.12 -5.54
C GLU A 64 -4.64 10.58 -5.32
N PHE A 65 -3.37 10.85 -5.04
CA PHE A 65 -2.77 12.17 -5.08
C PHE A 65 -1.48 12.17 -5.89
N SER A 66 -1.27 13.22 -6.70
CA SER A 66 0.00 13.46 -7.39
C SER A 66 0.44 14.92 -7.29
N GLN A 67 1.70 15.14 -6.87
CA GLN A 67 2.43 16.40 -7.01
C GLN A 67 3.93 16.11 -7.16
N PRO A 68 4.48 16.13 -8.39
CA PRO A 68 5.89 15.77 -8.65
C PRO A 68 6.95 16.56 -7.87
N LYS A 69 6.61 17.73 -7.30
CA LYS A 69 7.54 18.58 -6.54
C LYS A 69 7.49 18.38 -5.02
N PHE A 70 6.59 17.55 -4.50
CA PHE A 70 6.49 17.30 -3.05
C PHE A 70 7.40 16.15 -2.62
N TYR A 71 7.81 16.14 -1.35
CA TYR A 71 8.65 15.06 -0.81
C TYR A 71 7.96 13.70 -0.90
N VAL A 72 6.66 13.62 -0.58
CA VAL A 72 5.79 12.51 -0.98
C VAL A 72 5.07 12.97 -2.25
N LYS A 73 5.53 12.45 -3.40
CA LYS A 73 5.15 12.95 -4.74
C LYS A 73 3.90 12.27 -5.28
N HIS A 74 3.61 11.05 -4.83
CA HIS A 74 2.45 10.25 -5.23
C HIS A 74 1.93 9.44 -4.04
N ILE A 75 0.61 9.29 -3.93
CA ILE A 75 -0.07 8.46 -2.93
C ILE A 75 -1.26 7.79 -3.61
N VAL A 76 -1.44 6.50 -3.39
CA VAL A 76 -2.65 5.75 -3.73
C VAL A 76 -3.14 5.05 -2.48
N ILE A 77 -4.43 5.19 -2.16
CA ILE A 77 -5.13 4.38 -1.17
C ILE A 77 -6.20 3.58 -1.90
N GLU A 78 -6.27 2.28 -1.64
CA GLU A 78 -7.38 1.41 -2.04
C GLU A 78 -7.90 0.67 -0.81
N HIS A 79 -9.21 0.66 -0.58
CA HIS A 79 -9.80 -0.07 0.54
C HIS A 79 -11.23 -0.55 0.27
N ASP A 80 -11.67 -1.52 1.06
CA ASP A 80 -13.04 -2.03 1.07
C ASP A 80 -13.97 -1.26 2.02
N GLN A 81 -15.24 -1.66 2.07
CA GLN A 81 -16.25 -1.12 2.99
C GLN A 81 -15.91 -1.25 4.49
N THR A 82 -14.98 -2.13 4.88
CA THR A 82 -14.55 -2.29 6.27
C THR A 82 -13.42 -1.33 6.65
N GLY A 83 -12.82 -0.65 5.66
CA GLY A 83 -11.66 0.23 5.81
C GLY A 83 -10.33 -0.50 5.65
N ARG A 84 -10.33 -1.78 5.27
CA ARG A 84 -9.11 -2.58 5.05
C ARG A 84 -8.65 -2.49 3.60
N GLY A 85 -7.35 -2.40 3.38
CA GLY A 85 -6.75 -2.38 2.06
C GLY A 85 -5.28 -2.05 2.08
N THR A 86 -4.84 -1.18 1.17
CA THR A 86 -3.43 -0.83 0.96
C THR A 86 -3.26 0.68 0.83
N ILE A 87 -2.06 1.13 1.21
CA ILE A 87 -1.53 2.43 0.81
C ILE A 87 -0.24 2.21 0.03
N THR A 88 -0.14 2.85 -1.13
CA THR A 88 1.10 3.00 -1.88
C THR A 88 1.53 4.46 -1.83
N PHE A 89 2.81 4.75 -1.63
CA PHE A 89 3.32 6.10 -1.75
C PHE A 89 4.74 6.13 -2.33
N GLU A 90 5.03 7.20 -3.07
CA GLU A 90 6.35 7.43 -3.67
C GLU A 90 6.98 8.71 -3.13
N ARG A 91 8.29 8.68 -2.95
CA ARG A 91 9.07 9.83 -2.50
C ARG A 91 9.87 10.47 -3.63
N LEU A 92 10.22 11.74 -3.41
CA LEU A 92 11.09 12.50 -4.31
C LEU A 92 12.51 11.93 -4.23
N ASN A 93 13.08 11.61 -5.40
CA ASN A 93 14.38 10.95 -5.57
C ASN A 93 14.45 9.49 -5.03
N GLU A 94 13.30 8.85 -4.80
CA GLU A 94 13.22 7.40 -4.58
C GLU A 94 12.50 6.76 -5.76
N ASP A 95 13.09 5.70 -6.31
CA ASP A 95 12.61 4.99 -7.51
C ASP A 95 11.63 3.85 -7.19
N THR A 96 11.61 3.38 -5.95
CA THR A 96 10.77 2.27 -5.49
C THR A 96 9.55 2.82 -4.72
N PRO A 97 8.31 2.52 -5.13
CA PRO A 97 7.14 2.83 -4.31
C PRO A 97 7.13 1.98 -3.03
N VAL A 98 6.75 2.60 -1.92
CA VAL A 98 6.46 1.87 -0.67
C VAL A 98 5.00 1.42 -0.71
N VAL A 99 4.74 0.16 -0.36
CA VAL A 99 3.39 -0.42 -0.31
C VAL A 99 3.18 -1.04 1.07
N GLU A 100 2.22 -0.51 1.83
CA GLU A 100 1.90 -0.95 3.19
C GLU A 100 0.42 -1.37 3.30
N PRO A 101 0.07 -2.31 4.20
CA PRO A 101 -1.31 -2.57 4.55
C PRO A 101 -1.92 -1.35 5.24
N LEU A 102 -3.14 -0.99 4.84
CA LEU A 102 -3.90 0.10 5.44
C LEU A 102 -5.13 -0.44 6.18
N GLU A 103 -5.32 0.03 7.40
CA GLU A 103 -6.58 -0.10 8.13
C GLU A 103 -7.07 1.30 8.51
N ILE A 104 -8.13 1.76 7.84
CA ILE A 104 -8.85 2.98 8.20
C ILE A 104 -9.77 2.64 9.37
N SER A 105 -9.61 3.32 10.51
CA SER A 105 -10.41 3.03 11.70
C SER A 105 -11.91 3.20 11.46
N GLN A 106 -12.75 2.51 12.24
CA GLN A 106 -14.21 2.67 12.16
C GLN A 106 -14.67 4.11 12.45
N THR A 107 -13.95 4.83 13.33
CA THR A 107 -14.14 6.27 13.58
C THR A 107 -13.97 7.09 12.30
N ALA A 108 -12.96 6.79 11.48
CA ALA A 108 -12.72 7.46 10.21
C ALA A 108 -13.68 6.99 9.11
N MET A 109 -13.98 5.69 9.02
CA MET A 109 -14.96 5.15 8.07
C MET A 109 -16.36 5.74 8.29
N SER A 110 -16.76 6.01 9.54
CA SER A 110 -18.03 6.71 9.86
C SER A 110 -18.12 8.14 9.30
N ARG A 111 -16.99 8.77 8.96
CA ARG A 111 -16.93 10.08 8.29
C ARG A 111 -16.82 9.96 6.78
N ILE A 112 -16.09 8.95 6.29
CA ILE A 112 -15.85 8.70 4.86
C ILE A 112 -17.11 8.18 4.13
N LEU A 113 -17.79 7.18 4.68
CA LEU A 113 -18.93 6.54 4.00
C LEU A 113 -20.11 7.48 3.74
N PRO A 114 -20.54 8.37 4.67
CA PRO A 114 -21.59 9.34 4.38
C PRO A 114 -21.25 10.33 3.26
N LEU A 115 -19.97 10.67 3.09
CA LEU A 115 -19.52 11.58 2.03
C LEU A 115 -19.64 10.91 0.65
N TRP A 116 -19.24 9.64 0.53
CA TRP A 116 -19.47 8.85 -0.68
C TRP A 116 -20.97 8.75 -1.05
N THR A 117 -21.83 8.53 -0.04
CA THR A 117 -23.30 8.52 -0.22
C THR A 117 -23.84 9.88 -0.65
N ALA A 118 -23.35 10.98 -0.05
CA ALA A 118 -23.78 12.34 -0.40
C ALA A 118 -23.42 12.72 -1.85
N LEU A 119 -22.26 12.24 -2.33
CA LEU A 119 -21.83 12.41 -3.73
C LEU A 119 -22.64 11.60 -4.74
N LYS A 120 -23.42 10.59 -4.29
CA LYS A 120 -24.13 9.61 -5.15
C LYS A 120 -23.24 9.07 -6.27
N PHE A 121 -22.00 8.75 -5.92
CA PHE A 121 -20.89 8.86 -6.85
C PHE A 121 -21.02 7.97 -8.10
N LEU A 122 -21.47 6.72 -7.97
CA LEU A 122 -21.68 5.82 -9.13
C LEU A 122 -22.91 6.18 -9.99
N ASP A 123 -23.86 6.94 -9.44
CA ASP A 123 -25.11 7.36 -10.10
C ASP A 123 -25.02 8.82 -10.62
N SER A 124 -23.81 9.36 -10.69
CA SER A 124 -23.52 10.77 -10.99
C SER A 124 -22.40 10.90 -12.02
N ASP A 125 -22.46 11.94 -12.85
CA ASP A 125 -21.41 12.37 -13.79
C ASP A 125 -20.74 13.71 -13.36
N THR A 126 -21.10 14.25 -12.18
CA THR A 126 -20.69 15.57 -11.68
C THR A 126 -19.18 15.80 -11.78
N ASN A 127 -18.77 16.82 -12.54
CA ASN A 127 -17.38 17.26 -12.54
C ASN A 127 -17.08 18.07 -11.26
N TYR A 128 -16.19 17.56 -10.40
CA TYR A 128 -15.79 18.23 -9.17
C TYR A 128 -14.74 19.32 -9.37
N GLN A 129 -14.10 19.40 -10.55
CA GLN A 129 -13.12 20.44 -10.84
C GLN A 129 -13.80 21.81 -10.95
N SER A 130 -13.33 22.77 -10.15
CA SER A 130 -13.77 24.16 -10.23
C SER A 130 -13.20 24.87 -11.47
N SER A 131 -13.73 26.06 -11.80
CA SER A 131 -13.16 26.95 -12.80
C SER A 131 -11.75 27.46 -12.46
N GLN A 132 -11.35 27.43 -11.18
CA GLN A 132 -10.01 27.76 -10.71
C GLN A 132 -9.13 26.50 -10.73
N SER A 133 -7.89 26.63 -11.21
CA SER A 133 -6.94 25.52 -11.27
C SER A 133 -5.74 25.78 -10.36
N PHE A 134 -5.59 24.94 -9.33
CA PHE A 134 -4.51 25.00 -8.35
C PHE A 134 -3.56 23.79 -8.45
N ALA A 135 -3.22 23.37 -9.68
CA ALA A 135 -2.37 22.20 -9.95
C ALA A 135 -0.99 22.19 -9.26
N HIS A 136 -0.51 23.33 -8.75
CA HIS A 136 0.72 23.42 -7.94
C HIS A 136 0.54 22.89 -6.50
N LEU A 137 -0.70 22.79 -6.00
CA LEU A 137 -1.06 22.06 -4.77
C LEU A 137 -1.18 20.55 -5.03
N GLY A 138 -1.17 20.16 -6.31
CA GLY A 138 -1.30 18.80 -6.81
C GLY A 138 -2.70 18.45 -7.30
N THR A 139 -2.80 17.27 -7.89
CA THR A 139 -4.04 16.72 -8.45
C THR A 139 -4.49 15.54 -7.59
N MET A 140 -5.80 15.42 -7.40
CA MET A 140 -6.43 14.37 -6.61
C MET A 140 -7.40 13.59 -7.49
N LYS A 141 -7.48 12.28 -7.27
CA LYS A 141 -8.53 11.45 -7.86
C LYS A 141 -9.27 10.72 -6.75
N ILE A 142 -10.57 10.56 -6.94
CA ILE A 142 -11.42 9.69 -6.11
C ILE A 142 -12.08 8.68 -7.04
N GLY A 143 -12.16 7.42 -6.60
CA GLY A 143 -12.75 6.34 -7.38
C GLY A 143 -13.61 5.41 -6.54
N MET A 144 -14.59 4.79 -7.19
CA MET A 144 -15.44 3.76 -6.61
C MET A 144 -15.69 2.67 -7.65
N GLU A 145 -15.68 1.42 -7.22
CA GLU A 145 -15.98 0.23 -8.01
C GLU A 145 -16.96 -0.65 -7.23
N GLU A 146 -18.12 -0.95 -7.81
CA GLU A 146 -19.14 -1.85 -7.27
C GLU A 146 -19.57 -2.80 -8.38
N GLY A 147 -19.07 -4.04 -8.33
CA GLY A 147 -19.40 -5.06 -9.33
C GLY A 147 -18.92 -4.69 -10.73
N THR A 148 -19.88 -4.32 -11.60
CA THR A 148 -19.60 -3.82 -12.96
C THR A 148 -19.60 -2.29 -13.06
N ARG A 149 -20.06 -1.58 -12.04
CA ARG A 149 -20.12 -0.12 -12.00
C ARG A 149 -18.78 0.42 -11.52
N LYS A 150 -18.17 1.31 -12.30
CA LYS A 150 -16.91 1.97 -11.94
C LYS A 150 -16.92 3.43 -12.36
N ARG A 151 -16.47 4.31 -11.47
CA ARG A 151 -16.24 5.72 -11.76
C ARG A 151 -14.93 6.17 -11.13
N VAL A 152 -14.25 7.10 -11.79
CA VAL A 152 -13.13 7.88 -11.26
C VAL A 152 -13.37 9.33 -11.61
N ALA A 153 -13.10 10.25 -10.69
CA ALA A 153 -13.15 11.69 -10.93
C ALA A 153 -11.83 12.33 -10.48
N GLU A 154 -11.31 13.23 -11.31
CA GLU A 154 -10.02 13.92 -11.10
C GLU A 154 -10.24 15.43 -10.96
N PHE A 155 -9.59 16.05 -9.98
CA PHE A 155 -9.63 17.49 -9.75
C PHE A 155 -8.41 17.97 -8.94
N ASN A 156 -8.05 19.24 -9.09
CA ASN A 156 -7.06 19.93 -8.25
C ASN A 156 -7.69 20.95 -7.28
N TRP A 157 -8.96 21.35 -7.53
CA TRP A 157 -9.73 22.20 -6.63
C TRP A 157 -11.22 21.99 -6.84
N THR A 158 -12.00 22.04 -5.76
CA THR A 158 -13.45 21.85 -5.80
C THR A 158 -14.17 22.79 -4.83
N HIS A 159 -15.40 23.18 -5.18
CA HIS A 159 -16.33 23.84 -4.27
C HIS A 159 -17.41 22.88 -3.73
N ASP A 160 -17.40 21.61 -4.16
CA ASP A 160 -18.25 20.57 -3.58
C ASP A 160 -17.72 20.22 -2.18
N GLN A 161 -18.53 20.51 -1.16
CA GLN A 161 -18.13 20.33 0.23
C GLN A 161 -17.93 18.85 0.59
N SER A 162 -18.67 17.94 -0.06
CA SER A 162 -18.54 16.50 0.20
C SER A 162 -17.27 15.94 -0.43
N ALA A 163 -16.94 16.35 -1.67
CA ALA A 163 -15.70 15.96 -2.34
C ALA A 163 -14.46 16.54 -1.62
N ALA A 164 -14.52 17.80 -1.18
CA ALA A 164 -13.46 18.43 -0.40
C ALA A 164 -13.24 17.73 0.96
N ALA A 165 -14.31 17.43 1.69
CA ALA A 165 -14.23 16.71 2.96
C ALA A 165 -13.71 15.28 2.77
N LEU A 166 -14.16 14.58 1.72
CA LEU A 166 -13.76 13.19 1.44
C LEU A 166 -12.26 13.08 1.19
N VAL A 167 -11.72 13.94 0.33
CA VAL A 167 -10.27 14.07 0.13
C VAL A 167 -9.56 14.43 1.43
N GLY A 168 -10.13 15.33 2.24
CA GLY A 168 -9.59 15.71 3.55
C GLY A 168 -9.42 14.53 4.50
N GLU A 169 -10.38 13.60 4.53
CA GLU A 169 -10.27 12.38 5.35
C GLU A 169 -9.24 11.38 4.78
N TYR A 170 -9.19 11.19 3.46
CA TYR A 170 -8.16 10.37 2.83
C TYR A 170 -6.74 10.90 3.05
N ARG A 171 -6.57 12.23 3.02
CA ARG A 171 -5.30 12.88 3.35
C ARG A 171 -4.82 12.55 4.75
N LYS A 172 -5.69 12.72 5.74
CA LYS A 172 -5.39 12.38 7.14
C LYS A 172 -5.05 10.90 7.31
N ALA A 173 -5.70 10.01 6.55
CA ALA A 173 -5.41 8.58 6.57
C ALA A 173 -4.02 8.28 5.98
N ALA A 174 -3.68 8.90 4.85
CA ALA A 174 -2.36 8.80 4.24
C ALA A 174 -1.25 9.34 5.14
N ASP A 175 -1.41 10.57 5.64
CA ASP A 175 -0.43 11.23 6.50
C ASP A 175 -0.16 10.41 7.78
N GLN A 176 -1.20 9.84 8.38
CA GLN A 176 -1.08 8.95 9.54
C GLN A 176 -0.36 7.63 9.20
N ALA A 177 -0.69 6.99 8.07
CA ALA A 177 -0.07 5.73 7.67
C ALA A 177 1.42 5.91 7.31
N ILE A 178 1.77 6.98 6.59
CA ILE A 178 3.15 7.33 6.26
C ILE A 178 3.96 7.61 7.54
N PHE A 179 3.38 8.30 8.53
CA PHE A 179 4.02 8.47 9.83
C PHE A 179 4.28 7.13 10.55
N VAL A 180 3.30 6.22 10.57
CA VAL A 180 3.42 4.88 11.18
C VAL A 180 4.54 4.06 10.51
N PHE A 181 4.65 4.13 9.18
CA PHE A 181 5.76 3.56 8.44
C PHE A 181 7.11 4.20 8.85
N ASP A 182 7.21 5.53 8.79
CA ASP A 182 8.47 6.25 9.06
C ASP A 182 9.02 5.99 10.47
N ILE A 183 8.16 5.94 11.49
CA ILE A 183 8.61 5.66 12.85
C ILE A 183 8.98 4.19 13.05
N SER A 184 8.37 3.26 12.30
CA SER A 184 8.76 1.85 12.31
C SER A 184 10.15 1.65 11.67
N ILE A 185 10.38 2.25 10.50
CA ILE A 185 11.68 2.25 9.83
C ILE A 185 12.75 2.94 10.70
N ALA A 186 12.43 4.06 11.34
CA ALA A 186 13.34 4.75 12.25
C ALA A 186 13.68 3.91 13.49
N ARG A 187 12.70 3.22 14.10
CA ARG A 187 12.91 2.32 15.25
C ARG A 187 13.94 1.23 14.94
N GLU A 188 13.89 0.67 13.73
CA GLU A 188 14.76 -0.44 13.33
C GLU A 188 16.12 0.03 12.81
N ASN A 189 16.15 1.06 11.96
CA ASN A 189 17.33 1.39 11.15
C ASN A 189 18.02 2.70 11.57
N GLN A 190 17.28 3.68 12.09
CA GLN A 190 17.80 5.02 12.40
C GLN A 190 17.16 5.62 13.67
N PRO A 191 17.35 5.02 14.88
CA PRO A 191 16.60 5.42 16.08
C PRO A 191 16.79 6.89 16.49
N LEU A 192 17.94 7.47 16.14
CA LEU A 192 18.26 8.89 16.36
C LEU A 192 17.32 9.86 15.61
N ASN A 193 16.57 9.40 14.60
CA ASN A 193 15.57 10.22 13.90
C ASN A 193 14.23 10.31 14.64
N ALA A 194 13.95 9.41 15.58
CA ALA A 194 12.67 9.35 16.30
C ALA A 194 12.23 10.69 16.94
N PRO A 195 13.10 11.53 17.54
CA PRO A 195 12.69 12.83 18.10
C PRO A 195 12.04 13.75 17.07
N LYS A 196 12.60 13.81 15.85
CA LYS A 196 12.08 14.64 14.75
C LYS A 196 10.73 14.11 14.23
N LEU A 197 10.55 12.80 14.21
CA LEU A 197 9.27 12.18 13.86
C LEU A 197 8.19 12.45 14.93
N MET A 198 8.56 12.44 16.22
CA MET A 198 7.65 12.83 17.30
C MET A 198 7.21 14.30 17.20
N GLU A 199 8.11 15.22 16.83
CA GLU A 199 7.77 16.62 16.56
C GLU A 199 6.83 16.77 15.35
N GLY A 200 7.05 15.98 14.29
CA GLY A 200 6.16 15.88 13.13
C GLY A 200 4.75 15.44 13.55
N PHE A 201 4.65 14.35 14.31
CA PHE A 201 3.37 13.85 14.83
C PHE A 201 2.67 14.83 15.77
N GLU A 202 3.42 15.53 16.64
CA GLU A 202 2.87 16.59 17.48
C GLU A 202 2.26 17.71 16.63
N SER A 203 2.92 18.11 15.54
CA SER A 203 2.39 19.08 14.57
C SER A 203 1.11 18.57 13.88
N MET A 204 1.07 17.29 13.48
CA MET A 204 -0.13 16.66 12.89
C MET A 204 -1.31 16.64 13.87
N LEU A 205 -1.07 16.24 15.12
CA LEU A 205 -2.07 16.22 16.19
C LEU A 205 -2.59 17.63 16.55
N ASN A 206 -1.70 18.64 16.51
CA ASN A 206 -2.05 20.04 16.74
C ASN A 206 -2.92 20.62 15.62
N ARG A 207 -2.66 20.24 14.37
CA ARG A 207 -3.35 20.74 13.16
C ARG A 207 -4.55 19.90 12.73
N ASN A 208 -4.92 18.87 13.50
CA ASN A 208 -6.00 17.93 13.18
C ASN A 208 -5.79 17.19 11.84
N MET A 209 -4.53 16.81 11.55
CA MET A 209 -4.11 16.12 10.32
C MET A 209 -3.98 14.58 10.49
N LEU A 210 -4.47 14.03 11.60
CA LEU A 210 -4.54 12.59 11.85
C LEU A 210 -5.95 12.08 11.60
N SER A 211 -6.09 10.86 11.07
CA SER A 211 -7.39 10.26 10.76
C SER A 211 -8.06 9.73 12.02
N ASP A 212 -7.30 9.02 12.85
CA ASP A 212 -7.72 8.59 14.17
C ASP A 212 -6.50 8.51 15.10
N PRO A 213 -6.26 9.53 15.94
CA PRO A 213 -5.15 9.51 16.90
C PRO A 213 -5.18 8.32 17.87
N GLN A 214 -6.36 7.76 18.18
CA GLN A 214 -6.48 6.62 19.10
C GLN A 214 -5.82 5.36 18.50
N GLN A 215 -5.88 5.19 17.18
CA GLN A 215 -5.28 4.05 16.46
C GLN A 215 -3.75 4.01 16.58
N VAL A 216 -3.10 5.15 16.84
CA VAL A 216 -1.64 5.25 16.96
C VAL A 216 -1.16 5.01 18.41
N LEU A 217 -2.06 4.90 19.39
CA LEU A 217 -1.70 4.68 20.79
C LEU A 217 -0.87 3.42 21.08
N PRO A 218 -1.12 2.24 20.45
CA PRO A 218 -0.31 1.05 20.70
C PRO A 218 1.16 1.28 20.33
N LEU A 219 1.41 1.83 19.14
CA LEU A 219 2.74 2.19 18.65
C LEU A 219 3.42 3.23 19.54
N LEU A 220 2.71 4.28 19.95
CA LEU A 220 3.27 5.26 20.89
C LEU A 220 3.64 4.61 22.23
N LYS A 221 2.85 3.65 22.72
CA LYS A 221 3.11 2.94 23.99
C LYS A 221 4.37 2.07 23.89
N GLU A 222 4.54 1.31 22.81
CA GLU A 222 5.77 0.55 22.52
C GLU A 222 7.01 1.46 22.54
N LEU A 223 6.95 2.61 21.87
CA LEU A 223 8.05 3.58 21.81
C LEU A 223 8.43 4.16 23.18
N THR A 224 7.56 4.12 24.21
CA THR A 224 7.93 4.61 25.56
C THR A 224 8.90 3.68 26.28
N THR A 225 8.82 2.38 25.99
CA THR A 225 9.57 1.30 26.61
C THR A 225 10.79 0.84 25.82
N ASP A 226 10.87 1.17 24.53
CA ASP A 226 12.01 0.79 23.68
C ASP A 226 13.28 1.57 24.07
N GLU A 227 14.31 0.86 24.50
CA GLU A 227 15.59 1.44 24.94
C GLU A 227 16.49 1.92 23.79
N HIS A 228 16.25 1.44 22.56
CA HIS A 228 16.98 1.93 21.37
C HIS A 228 16.54 3.35 20.98
N ILE A 229 15.31 3.73 21.34
CA ILE A 229 14.75 5.06 21.08
C ILE A 229 15.32 6.08 22.07
N PRO A 230 15.84 7.24 21.60
CA PRO A 230 16.35 8.29 22.48
C PRO A 230 15.34 8.72 23.56
N LEU A 231 15.80 8.89 24.80
CA LEU A 231 14.96 9.24 25.96
C LEU A 231 14.07 10.47 25.72
N ILE A 232 14.52 11.44 24.92
CA ILE A 232 13.71 12.61 24.53
C ILE A 232 12.47 12.24 23.71
N ALA A 233 12.59 11.30 22.76
CA ALA A 233 11.49 10.78 21.95
C ALA A 233 10.53 9.91 22.77
N ARG A 234 11.07 9.05 23.66
CA ARG A 234 10.27 8.28 24.63
C ARG A 234 9.41 9.20 25.51
N ASN A 235 10.02 10.29 25.99
CA ASN A 235 9.33 11.32 26.78
C ASN A 235 8.34 12.17 25.96
N GLN A 236 8.56 12.37 24.66
CA GLN A 236 7.59 12.97 23.75
C GLN A 236 6.38 12.04 23.55
N ALA A 237 6.60 10.74 23.25
CA ALA A 237 5.55 9.74 23.11
C ALA A 237 4.66 9.66 24.37
N LEU A 238 5.26 9.64 25.58
CA LEU A 238 4.54 9.70 26.86
C LEU A 238 3.65 10.95 27.01
N ARG A 239 4.07 12.11 26.48
CA ARG A 239 3.22 13.32 26.46
C ARG A 239 2.10 13.20 25.43
N LEU A 240 2.39 12.68 24.24
CA LEU A 240 1.43 12.51 23.15
C LEU A 240 0.29 11.55 23.54
N ILE A 241 0.61 10.41 24.15
CA ILE A 241 -0.37 9.47 24.72
C ILE A 241 -1.35 10.20 25.66
N LYS A 242 -0.82 10.93 26.65
CA LYS A 242 -1.63 11.71 27.61
C LYS A 242 -2.45 12.84 26.98
N ARG A 243 -2.12 13.28 25.76
CA ARG A 243 -2.89 14.28 24.99
C ARG A 243 -3.99 13.65 24.16
N ILE A 244 -3.77 12.43 23.66
CA ILE A 244 -4.76 11.65 22.90
C ILE A 244 -5.82 11.06 23.84
N GLU A 245 -5.40 10.47 24.97
CA GLU A 245 -6.30 9.87 25.98
C GLU A 245 -7.16 10.90 26.74
N LYS A 246 -6.96 12.21 26.51
CA LYS A 246 -7.73 13.32 27.10
C LYS A 246 -8.75 13.94 26.13
N LYS A 247 -8.78 13.51 24.87
CA LYS A 247 -9.75 13.94 23.85
C LYS A 247 -10.87 12.92 23.71
#